data_AF-A0A3P3R5E5-F1
#
_entry.id   AF-A0A3P3R5E5-F1
#
_cell.length_a   1.000
_cell.length_b   1.000
_cell.length_c   1.000
_cell.angle_alpha   90.00
_cell.angle_beta   90.00
_cell.angle_gamma   90.00
#
_symmetry.space_group_name_H-M   'P 1'
#
loop_
_entity.id
_entity.type
_entity.pdbx_description
1 polymer ?
#
loop_
_entity_poly.entity_id
_entity_poly.type
_entity_poly.pdbx_seq_one_letter_code
_entity_poly.pdbx_strand_id
1 'polypeptide(L)'
;MTPNTQYITREMFQLRDRNVLGDILSQIISYIPQLIAALIVLLVGWIVGRLLGRIVTTVLKKADVERFVPGGDGDGRDGTDGGGVGLARGLGKLVKYYVYFIAVLAAAEILAIPMLTELLSDVGAYLPVILAAVVILLVGFIIGRVLEDIIADLIGGLGFDMHLTGTPLERLTERRGIGGLIGQLVALYVYFIALVAAADTLNISVLSNLLNTITVYIPQLIGGAAVLLVGIWIGDWLGTQVAETDHSKLTDYVGIGVKVIVYYLVITMALQTAGFNASILNTLFVIAMAALFGSLAIAFIIAAGVGGALGSKDYIADNIADWMRNARQSMSFEDEGSDTSGESGFEPPSD
;
A
#
# COMPACT_ATOMS: atom_id res chain seq x y z
N MET A 1 -10.67 34.82 89.71
CA MET A 1 -9.88 35.67 88.80
C MET A 1 -10.24 35.29 87.37
N THR A 2 -11.10 36.08 86.75
CA THR A 2 -11.60 35.92 85.38
C THR A 2 -10.83 36.88 84.46
N PRO A 3 -10.28 36.44 83.30
CA PRO A 3 -9.66 37.35 82.35
C PRO A 3 -10.74 38.01 81.47
N ASN A 4 -10.62 39.33 81.35
CA ASN A 4 -11.46 40.24 80.58
C ASN A 4 -11.60 39.83 79.09
N THR A 5 -12.83 39.56 78.66
CA THR A 5 -13.21 39.23 77.27
C THR A 5 -13.80 40.41 76.50
N GLN A 6 -13.52 41.67 76.91
CA GLN A 6 -14.22 42.86 76.37
C GLN A 6 -13.47 43.72 75.35
N TYR A 7 -12.30 43.29 74.84
CA TYR A 7 -11.52 44.15 73.93
C TYR A 7 -11.40 43.67 72.47
N ILE A 8 -11.95 42.51 72.10
CA ILE A 8 -11.73 41.94 70.74
C ILE A 8 -12.87 42.29 69.76
N THR A 9 -14.02 42.75 70.23
CA THR A 9 -15.23 42.82 69.39
C THR A 9 -15.52 44.19 68.74
N ARG A 10 -14.78 45.27 69.09
CA ARG A 10 -15.08 46.62 68.56
C ARG A 10 -14.26 47.06 67.36
N GLU A 11 -13.12 46.44 67.06
CA GLU A 11 -12.29 46.83 65.91
C GLU A 11 -12.64 46.08 64.61
N MET A 12 -13.34 44.95 64.69
CA MET A 12 -13.67 44.12 63.52
C MET A 12 -14.87 44.63 62.68
N PHE A 13 -15.54 45.71 63.10
CA PHE A 13 -16.72 46.26 62.42
C PHE A 13 -16.49 47.63 61.75
N GLN A 14 -15.29 48.21 61.85
CA GLN A 14 -14.98 49.54 61.31
C GLN A 14 -14.23 49.55 59.96
N LEU A 15 -13.89 48.39 59.39
CA LEU A 15 -13.25 48.28 58.06
C LEU A 15 -14.23 47.85 56.95
N ARG A 16 -15.55 47.98 57.17
CA ARG A 16 -16.54 47.95 56.07
C ARG A 16 -16.67 49.36 55.53
N ASP A 17 -15.60 49.80 54.87
CA ASP A 17 -15.41 51.13 54.33
C ASP A 17 -16.58 51.59 53.46
N ARG A 18 -16.97 52.86 53.61
CA ARG A 18 -17.88 53.57 52.69
C ARG A 18 -17.35 53.66 51.25
N ASN A 19 -16.15 53.14 50.99
CA ASN A 19 -15.48 53.16 49.69
C ASN A 19 -15.73 51.89 48.86
N VAL A 20 -16.23 50.79 49.45
CA VAL A 20 -16.50 49.54 48.69
C VAL A 20 -17.50 49.76 47.54
N LEU A 21 -18.50 50.62 47.75
CA LEU A 21 -19.45 50.99 46.69
C LEU A 21 -18.76 51.83 45.60
N GLY A 22 -17.83 52.70 45.98
CA GLY A 22 -17.05 53.50 45.03
C GLY A 22 -16.11 52.63 44.18
N ASP A 23 -15.49 51.63 44.78
CA ASP A 23 -14.60 50.68 44.10
C ASP A 23 -15.39 49.78 43.14
N ILE A 24 -16.54 49.24 43.58
CA ILE A 24 -17.44 48.45 42.73
C ILE A 24 -17.99 49.30 41.57
N LEU A 25 -18.42 50.54 41.83
CA LEU A 25 -18.91 51.44 40.79
C LEU A 25 -17.80 51.81 39.79
N SER A 26 -16.59 52.08 40.26
CA SER A 26 -15.44 52.37 39.40
C SER A 26 -15.08 51.16 38.53
N GLN A 27 -15.18 49.95 39.09
CA GLN A 27 -14.96 48.71 38.35
C GLN A 27 -16.06 48.47 37.31
N ILE A 28 -17.33 48.72 37.64
CA ILE A 28 -18.45 48.61 36.67
C ILE A 28 -18.30 49.63 35.53
N ILE A 29 -17.92 50.88 35.85
CA ILE A 29 -17.73 51.93 34.84
C ILE A 29 -16.55 51.59 33.91
N SER A 30 -15.47 50.99 34.41
CA SER A 30 -14.32 50.59 33.59
C SER A 30 -14.59 49.40 32.67
N TYR A 31 -15.58 48.55 32.98
CA TYR A 31 -16.04 47.49 32.08
C TYR A 31 -16.85 48.01 30.88
N ILE A 32 -17.50 49.18 30.96
CA ILE A 32 -18.34 49.69 29.85
C ILE A 32 -17.52 49.91 28.55
N PRO A 33 -16.37 50.61 28.57
CA PRO A 33 -15.53 50.73 27.38
C PRO A 33 -15.06 49.38 26.81
N GLN A 34 -14.70 48.44 27.69
CA GLN A 34 -14.25 47.10 27.28
C GLN A 34 -15.38 46.30 26.62
N LEU A 35 -16.60 46.38 27.15
CA LEU A 35 -17.79 45.76 26.55
C LEU A 35 -18.06 46.30 25.14
N ILE A 36 -17.96 47.61 24.94
CA ILE A 36 -18.15 48.24 23.63
C ILE A 36 -17.06 47.78 22.65
N ALA A 37 -15.79 47.78 23.07
CA ALA A 37 -14.68 47.33 22.25
C ALA A 37 -14.82 45.84 21.86
N ALA A 38 -15.20 44.98 22.80
CA ALA A 38 -15.46 43.56 22.55
C ALA A 38 -16.62 43.35 21.56
N LEU A 39 -17.72 44.12 21.71
CA LEU A 39 -18.86 44.08 20.79
C LEU A 39 -18.45 44.47 19.36
N ILE A 40 -17.62 45.51 19.21
CA ILE A 40 -17.10 45.95 17.91
C ILE A 40 -16.26 44.83 17.28
N VAL A 41 -15.37 44.20 18.03
CA VAL A 41 -14.54 43.08 17.53
C VAL A 41 -15.39 41.89 17.10
N LEU A 42 -16.40 41.52 17.88
CA LEU A 42 -17.34 40.45 17.51
C LEU A 42 -18.10 40.79 16.21
N LEU A 43 -18.55 42.05 16.06
CA LEU A 43 -19.23 42.51 14.86
C LEU A 43 -18.31 42.41 13.63
N VAL A 44 -17.07 42.89 13.76
CA VAL A 44 -16.06 42.82 12.70
C VAL A 44 -15.79 41.36 12.33
N GLY A 45 -15.53 40.51 13.32
CA GLY A 45 -15.30 39.08 13.11
C GLY A 45 -16.47 38.37 12.41
N TRP A 46 -17.71 38.73 12.76
CA TRP A 46 -18.90 38.17 12.13
C TRP A 46 -18.99 38.52 10.63
N ILE A 47 -18.63 39.76 10.27
CA ILE A 47 -18.58 40.24 8.88
C ILE A 47 -17.44 39.54 8.13
N VAL A 48 -16.22 39.59 8.67
CA VAL A 48 -15.00 39.05 8.06
C VAL A 48 -15.13 37.55 7.85
N GLY A 49 -15.61 36.80 8.84
CA GLY A 49 -15.76 35.34 8.72
C GLY A 49 -16.77 34.94 7.64
N ARG A 50 -17.87 35.69 7.47
CA ARG A 50 -18.82 35.45 6.38
C ARG A 50 -18.21 35.79 5.02
N LEU A 51 -17.35 36.81 4.94
CA LEU A 51 -16.67 37.18 3.71
C LEU A 51 -15.62 36.12 3.32
N LEU A 52 -14.72 35.78 4.25
CA LEU A 52 -13.66 34.78 4.02
C LEU A 52 -14.24 33.40 3.69
N GLY A 53 -15.25 32.93 4.43
CA GLY A 53 -15.90 31.65 4.12
C GLY A 53 -16.52 31.60 2.71
N ARG A 54 -17.08 32.73 2.23
CA ARG A 54 -17.57 32.85 0.85
C ARG A 54 -16.44 32.81 -0.17
N ILE A 55 -15.34 33.51 0.10
CA ILE A 55 -14.16 33.52 -0.77
C ILE A 55 -13.60 32.10 -0.90
N VAL A 56 -13.35 31.42 0.22
CA VAL A 56 -12.83 30.04 0.23
C VAL A 56 -13.75 29.09 -0.52
N THR A 57 -15.08 29.13 -0.25
CA THR A 57 -16.04 28.30 -0.98
C THR A 57 -16.00 28.56 -2.49
N THR A 58 -15.88 29.82 -2.89
CA THR A 58 -15.85 30.21 -4.31
C THR A 58 -14.58 29.77 -5.00
N VAL A 59 -13.43 29.94 -4.34
CA VAL A 59 -12.12 29.50 -4.85
C VAL A 59 -12.10 27.99 -5.01
N LEU A 60 -12.59 27.23 -4.02
CA LEU A 60 -12.62 25.77 -4.07
C LEU A 60 -13.58 25.21 -5.14
N LYS A 61 -14.75 25.83 -5.31
CA LYS A 61 -15.66 25.47 -6.41
C LYS A 61 -15.05 25.75 -7.78
N LYS A 62 -14.39 26.90 -7.93
CA LYS A 62 -13.71 27.28 -9.19
C LYS A 62 -12.47 26.44 -9.48
N ALA A 63 -11.79 25.94 -8.45
CA ALA A 63 -10.64 25.05 -8.59
C ALA A 63 -11.02 23.68 -9.18
N ASP A 64 -12.31 23.43 -9.44
CA ASP A 64 -12.81 22.21 -10.06
C ASP A 64 -12.29 20.96 -9.34
N VAL A 65 -12.32 21.03 -8.01
CA VAL A 65 -12.13 19.86 -7.13
C VAL A 65 -13.22 18.82 -7.41
N GLU A 66 -14.35 19.26 -7.98
CA GLU A 66 -15.49 18.44 -8.40
C GLU A 66 -15.09 17.35 -9.40
N ARG A 67 -14.23 17.63 -10.40
CA ARG A 67 -13.75 16.58 -11.33
C ARG A 67 -12.91 15.49 -10.67
N PHE A 68 -12.29 15.80 -9.53
CA PHE A 68 -11.35 14.88 -8.86
C PHE A 68 -12.02 14.02 -7.78
N VAL A 69 -13.27 14.30 -7.38
CA VAL A 69 -14.04 13.50 -6.41
C VAL A 69 -15.15 12.71 -7.11
N PRO A 70 -14.86 11.56 -7.76
CA PRO A 70 -15.89 10.66 -8.27
C PRO A 70 -16.53 9.90 -7.09
N GLY A 71 -17.84 10.03 -6.93
CA GLY A 71 -18.57 9.43 -5.80
C GLY A 71 -19.78 10.23 -5.31
N GLY A 72 -20.10 11.34 -5.97
CA GLY A 72 -21.36 12.05 -5.80
C GLY A 72 -22.38 11.73 -6.89
N ASP A 73 -22.35 10.54 -7.51
CA ASP A 73 -23.47 10.07 -8.34
C ASP A 73 -24.62 9.64 -7.42
N GLY A 74 -25.15 10.60 -6.65
CA GLY A 74 -26.52 10.50 -6.19
C GLY A 74 -27.40 10.67 -7.42
N ASP A 75 -28.13 9.61 -7.79
CA ASP A 75 -29.33 9.73 -8.61
C ASP A 75 -30.07 11.00 -8.18
N GLY A 76 -30.27 11.93 -9.11
CA GLY A 76 -30.59 13.36 -8.88
C GLY A 76 -31.98 13.61 -8.28
N ARG A 77 -32.37 12.82 -7.28
CA ARG A 77 -33.66 12.83 -6.60
C ARG A 77 -33.62 13.50 -5.23
N ASP A 78 -32.44 13.66 -4.63
CA ASP A 78 -32.25 14.49 -3.44
C ASP A 78 -31.21 15.56 -3.75
N GLY A 79 -31.54 16.83 -3.48
CA GLY A 79 -30.71 18.03 -3.73
C GLY A 79 -29.43 18.12 -2.89
N THR A 80 -28.77 16.99 -2.65
CA THR A 80 -27.47 16.88 -2.02
C THR A 80 -26.43 17.25 -3.08
N ASP A 81 -25.97 18.49 -2.98
CA ASP A 81 -24.82 19.03 -3.70
C ASP A 81 -23.73 17.95 -3.92
N GLY A 82 -23.29 17.75 -5.18
CA GLY A 82 -22.26 16.74 -5.53
C GLY A 82 -21.03 16.82 -4.62
N GLY A 83 -20.33 15.68 -4.43
CA GLY A 83 -19.30 15.52 -3.38
C GLY A 83 -18.29 16.68 -3.27
N GLY A 84 -17.82 17.22 -4.40
CA GLY A 84 -16.94 18.39 -4.43
C GLY A 84 -17.59 19.70 -3.95
N VAL A 85 -18.85 19.94 -4.29
CA VAL A 85 -19.64 21.11 -3.83
C VAL A 85 -19.86 21.03 -2.31
N GLY A 86 -20.13 19.81 -1.80
CA GLY A 86 -20.27 19.52 -0.37
C GLY A 86 -18.99 19.83 0.41
N LEU A 87 -17.84 19.35 -0.09
CA LEU A 87 -16.51 19.60 0.49
C LEU A 87 -16.16 21.10 0.49
N ALA A 88 -16.32 21.79 -0.64
CA ALA A 88 -16.04 23.23 -0.73
C ALA A 88 -16.88 24.04 0.26
N ARG A 89 -18.15 23.66 0.44
CA ARG A 89 -19.06 24.29 1.42
C ARG A 89 -18.67 23.94 2.86
N GLY A 90 -18.23 22.70 3.10
CA GLY A 90 -17.70 22.26 4.39
C GLY A 90 -16.48 23.07 4.83
N LEU A 91 -15.50 23.23 3.93
CA LEU A 91 -14.30 24.02 4.15
C LEU A 91 -14.61 25.51 4.35
N GLY A 92 -15.49 26.08 3.52
CA GLY A 92 -15.95 27.45 3.71
C GLY A 92 -16.65 27.69 5.04
N LYS A 93 -17.46 26.73 5.52
CA LYS A 93 -18.05 26.77 6.86
C LYS A 93 -16.96 26.71 7.93
N LEU A 94 -16.00 25.80 7.81
CA LEU A 94 -14.90 25.64 8.77
C LEU A 94 -14.09 26.94 8.90
N VAL A 95 -13.70 27.57 7.79
CA VAL A 95 -13.02 28.88 7.79
C VAL A 95 -13.88 29.97 8.43
N LYS A 96 -15.18 30.02 8.10
CA LYS A 96 -16.10 30.99 8.71
C LYS A 96 -16.15 30.85 10.24
N TYR A 97 -16.30 29.63 10.75
CA TYR A 97 -16.34 29.38 12.20
C TYR A 97 -14.99 29.62 12.87
N TYR A 98 -13.87 29.33 12.19
CA TYR A 98 -12.54 29.69 12.66
C TYR A 98 -12.40 31.20 12.89
N VAL A 99 -12.82 32.01 11.93
CA VAL A 99 -12.76 33.47 12.06
C VAL A 99 -13.68 33.96 13.19
N TYR A 100 -14.84 33.33 13.39
CA TYR A 100 -15.72 33.65 14.52
C TYR A 100 -15.08 33.29 15.85
N PHE A 101 -14.38 32.16 15.91
CA PHE A 101 -13.63 31.74 17.09
C PHE A 101 -12.53 32.75 17.44
N ILE A 102 -11.73 33.18 16.47
CA ILE A 102 -10.70 34.22 16.67
C ILE A 102 -11.31 35.54 17.16
N ALA A 103 -12.46 35.93 16.63
CA ALA A 103 -13.16 37.12 17.09
C ALA A 103 -13.67 37.02 18.53
N VAL A 104 -14.14 35.83 18.93
CA VAL A 104 -14.56 35.56 20.31
C VAL A 104 -13.35 35.55 21.25
N LEU A 105 -12.23 34.94 20.84
CA LEU A 105 -10.97 34.97 21.60
C LEU A 105 -10.49 36.42 21.80
N ALA A 106 -10.42 37.22 20.74
CA ALA A 106 -10.04 38.63 20.83
C ALA A 106 -11.01 39.46 21.70
N ALA A 107 -12.32 39.16 21.65
CA ALA A 107 -13.28 39.79 22.53
C ALA A 107 -13.08 39.38 24.00
N ALA A 108 -12.76 38.11 24.28
CA ALA A 108 -12.46 37.62 25.63
C ALA A 108 -11.19 38.28 26.21
N GLU A 109 -10.16 38.48 25.38
CA GLU A 109 -8.95 39.25 25.72
C GLU A 109 -9.28 40.69 26.12
N ILE A 110 -10.13 41.37 25.35
CA ILE A 110 -10.57 42.75 25.63
C ILE A 110 -11.38 42.84 26.92
N LEU A 111 -12.24 41.84 27.19
CA LEU A 111 -13.01 41.75 28.43
C LEU A 111 -12.15 41.39 29.65
N ALA A 112 -10.87 41.08 29.45
CA ALA A 112 -9.91 40.72 30.48
C ALA A 112 -10.41 39.60 31.40
N ILE A 113 -10.89 38.49 30.81
CA ILE A 113 -11.32 37.28 31.52
C ILE A 113 -10.23 36.19 31.36
N PRO A 114 -9.20 36.13 32.23
CA PRO A 114 -7.98 35.37 31.96
C PRO A 114 -8.23 33.87 31.77
N MET A 115 -9.09 33.29 32.61
CA MET A 115 -9.47 31.88 32.53
C MET A 115 -10.14 31.52 31.20
N LEU A 116 -10.98 32.40 30.66
CA LEU A 116 -11.64 32.16 29.38
C LEU A 116 -10.65 32.30 28.22
N THR A 117 -9.79 33.34 28.27
CA THR A 117 -8.76 33.59 27.27
C THR A 117 -7.77 32.44 27.16
N GLU A 118 -7.29 31.91 28.28
CA GLU A 118 -6.33 30.78 28.29
C GLU A 118 -6.95 29.54 27.63
N LEU A 119 -8.17 29.16 28.04
CA LEU A 119 -8.88 28.02 27.44
C LEU A 119 -9.17 28.20 25.94
N LEU A 120 -9.57 29.41 25.52
CA LEU A 120 -9.82 29.69 24.10
C LEU A 120 -8.52 29.77 23.30
N SER A 121 -7.43 30.24 23.89
CA SER A 121 -6.13 30.31 23.24
C SER A 121 -5.60 28.89 22.96
N ASP A 122 -5.68 28.00 23.95
CA ASP A 122 -5.26 26.60 23.81
C ASP A 122 -6.05 25.88 22.72
N VAL A 123 -7.39 26.03 22.73
CA VAL A 123 -8.24 25.47 21.67
C VAL A 123 -7.92 26.13 20.33
N GLY A 124 -7.74 27.45 20.31
CA GLY A 124 -7.43 28.25 19.13
C GLY A 124 -6.15 27.84 18.42
N ALA A 125 -5.14 27.37 19.16
CA ALA A 125 -3.88 26.88 18.61
C ALA A 125 -4.04 25.62 17.75
N TYR A 126 -5.05 24.78 18.03
CA TYR A 126 -5.32 23.57 17.23
C TYR A 126 -6.05 23.87 15.92
N LEU A 127 -6.79 24.97 15.81
CA LEU A 127 -7.61 25.26 14.63
C LEU A 127 -6.79 25.46 13.33
N PRO A 128 -5.69 26.26 13.32
CA PRO A 128 -4.81 26.41 12.16
C PRO A 128 -4.22 25.08 11.71
N VAL A 129 -3.84 24.23 12.67
CA VAL A 129 -3.26 22.91 12.44
C VAL A 129 -4.26 21.96 11.77
N ILE A 130 -5.51 21.94 12.26
CA ILE A 130 -6.59 21.17 11.63
C ILE A 130 -6.83 21.66 10.20
N LEU A 131 -6.86 22.98 9.98
CA LEU A 131 -7.05 23.54 8.65
C LEU A 131 -5.91 23.15 7.70
N ALA A 132 -4.65 23.20 8.16
CA ALA A 132 -3.49 22.77 7.40
C ALA A 132 -3.57 21.28 7.04
N ALA A 133 -3.92 20.40 7.99
CA ALA A 133 -4.10 18.98 7.75
C ALA A 133 -5.17 18.69 6.69
N VAL A 134 -6.30 19.41 6.75
CA VAL A 134 -7.37 19.29 5.76
C VAL A 134 -6.93 19.76 4.37
N VAL A 135 -6.16 20.84 4.29
CA VAL A 135 -5.57 21.31 3.03
C VAL A 135 -4.59 20.28 2.46
N ILE A 136 -3.75 19.67 3.30
CA ILE A 136 -2.81 18.61 2.90
C ILE A 136 -3.56 17.41 2.32
N LEU A 137 -4.62 16.95 2.99
CA LEU A 137 -5.48 15.87 2.49
C LEU A 137 -6.08 16.21 1.13
N LEU A 138 -6.58 17.44 0.97
CA LEU A 138 -7.17 17.90 -0.27
C LEU A 138 -6.14 17.89 -1.42
N VAL A 139 -4.95 18.43 -1.18
CA VAL A 139 -3.86 18.48 -2.16
C VAL A 139 -3.41 17.07 -2.53
N GLY A 140 -3.19 16.21 -1.54
CA GLY A 140 -2.80 14.81 -1.78
C GLY A 140 -3.86 14.03 -2.54
N PHE A 141 -5.14 14.29 -2.28
CA PHE A 141 -6.24 13.70 -3.04
C PHE A 141 -6.23 14.13 -4.51
N ILE A 142 -6.02 15.42 -4.79
CA ILE A 142 -5.91 15.92 -6.17
C ILE A 142 -4.71 15.29 -6.88
N ILE A 143 -3.53 15.25 -6.23
CA ILE A 143 -2.32 14.67 -6.80
C ILE A 143 -2.51 13.18 -7.09
N GLY A 144 -3.09 12.43 -6.15
CA GLY A 144 -3.32 10.99 -6.31
C GLY A 144 -4.22 10.68 -7.50
N ARG A 145 -5.28 11.47 -7.70
CA ARG A 145 -6.18 11.30 -8.84
C ARG A 145 -5.52 11.64 -10.17
N VAL A 146 -4.74 12.73 -10.23
CA VAL A 146 -3.96 13.08 -11.43
C VAL A 146 -2.97 11.97 -11.77
N LEU A 147 -2.30 11.40 -10.77
CA LEU A 147 -1.37 10.28 -10.98
C LEU A 147 -2.10 8.99 -11.41
N GLU A 148 -3.30 8.73 -10.90
CA GLU A 148 -4.14 7.61 -11.34
C GLU A 148 -4.35 7.64 -12.85
N ASP A 149 -4.85 8.77 -13.36
CA ASP A 149 -5.22 8.93 -14.76
C ASP A 149 -3.95 8.91 -15.65
N ILE A 150 -2.86 9.60 -15.25
CA ILE A 150 -1.59 9.58 -15.98
C ILE A 150 -1.04 8.15 -16.10
N ILE A 151 -1.05 7.37 -15.02
CA ILE A 151 -0.52 6.01 -15.01
C ILE A 151 -1.41 5.07 -15.79
N ALA A 152 -2.73 5.22 -15.67
CA ALA A 152 -3.69 4.46 -16.46
C ALA A 152 -3.49 4.68 -17.96
N ASP A 153 -3.34 5.94 -18.38
CA ASP A 153 -3.11 6.31 -19.79
C ASP A 153 -1.74 5.83 -20.28
N LEU A 154 -0.69 5.97 -19.49
CA LEU A 154 0.66 5.49 -19.84
C LEU A 154 0.67 3.97 -20.05
N ILE A 155 0.02 3.20 -19.17
CA ILE A 155 0.00 1.74 -19.27
C ILE A 155 -0.96 1.28 -20.38
N GLY A 156 -2.12 1.93 -20.53
CA GLY A 156 -3.05 1.66 -21.62
C GLY A 156 -2.45 1.96 -22.99
N GLY A 157 -1.68 3.06 -23.10
CA GLY A 157 -0.98 3.47 -24.32
C GLY A 157 0.12 2.50 -24.77
N LEU A 158 0.65 1.67 -23.87
CA LEU A 158 1.63 0.61 -24.21
C LEU A 158 0.97 -0.60 -24.91
N GLY A 159 -0.36 -0.58 -25.13
CA GLY A 159 -1.08 -1.69 -25.75
C GLY A 159 -1.37 -2.84 -24.80
N PHE A 160 -1.16 -2.65 -23.49
CA PHE A 160 -1.53 -3.60 -22.44
C PHE A 160 -3.04 -3.55 -22.15
N ASP A 161 -3.87 -3.60 -23.19
CA ASP A 161 -5.32 -3.79 -23.05
C ASP A 161 -5.64 -5.28 -22.84
N MET A 162 -5.07 -5.79 -21.74
CA MET A 162 -5.10 -7.20 -21.38
C MET A 162 -6.25 -7.42 -20.43
N HIS A 163 -7.32 -7.98 -20.96
CA HIS A 163 -8.40 -8.54 -20.16
C HIS A 163 -7.93 -9.89 -19.64
N LEU A 164 -7.84 -10.03 -18.31
CA LEU A 164 -7.48 -11.28 -17.65
C LEU A 164 -8.67 -12.25 -17.65
N THR A 165 -9.08 -12.69 -18.84
CA THR A 165 -10.23 -13.57 -19.07
C THR A 165 -9.95 -14.96 -18.49
N GLY A 166 -10.87 -15.49 -17.68
CA GLY A 166 -10.72 -16.81 -17.06
C GLY A 166 -9.93 -16.82 -15.75
N THR A 167 -9.62 -15.66 -15.18
CA THR A 167 -8.97 -15.54 -13.86
C THR A 167 -9.93 -14.94 -12.83
N PRO A 168 -9.69 -15.11 -11.51
CA PRO A 168 -10.49 -14.46 -10.47
C PRO A 168 -10.53 -12.93 -10.56
N LEU A 169 -9.63 -12.31 -11.35
CA LEU A 169 -9.49 -10.86 -11.51
C LEU A 169 -10.17 -10.31 -12.78
N GLU A 170 -10.84 -11.16 -13.56
CA GLU A 170 -11.52 -10.79 -14.80
C GLU A 170 -12.47 -9.60 -14.61
N ARG A 171 -13.35 -9.68 -13.61
CA ARG A 171 -14.35 -8.64 -13.30
C ARG A 171 -13.76 -7.27 -12.94
N LEU A 172 -12.56 -7.27 -12.36
CA LEU A 172 -11.86 -6.02 -11.98
C LEU A 172 -11.20 -5.40 -13.20
N THR A 173 -10.67 -6.24 -14.09
CA THR A 173 -9.96 -5.82 -15.31
C THR A 173 -10.94 -5.35 -16.38
N GLU A 174 -12.10 -5.99 -16.55
CA GLU A 174 -13.14 -5.54 -17.50
C GLU A 174 -13.67 -4.12 -17.23
N ARG A 175 -13.62 -3.67 -15.97
CA ARG A 175 -14.15 -2.34 -15.59
C ARG A 175 -13.15 -1.21 -15.75
N ARG A 176 -11.85 -1.47 -15.58
CA ARG A 176 -10.82 -0.42 -15.48
C ARG A 176 -9.54 -0.71 -16.27
N GLY A 177 -9.39 -1.90 -16.84
CA GLY A 177 -8.14 -2.38 -17.43
C GLY A 177 -7.03 -2.55 -16.40
N ILE A 178 -5.92 -3.19 -16.79
CA ILE A 178 -4.74 -3.35 -15.92
C ILE A 178 -4.11 -1.98 -15.61
N GLY A 179 -4.08 -1.07 -16.59
CA GLY A 179 -3.60 0.30 -16.40
C GLY A 179 -4.37 1.04 -15.31
N GLY A 180 -5.71 0.96 -15.32
CA GLY A 180 -6.54 1.57 -14.29
C GLY A 180 -6.34 0.93 -12.90
N LEU A 181 -6.12 -0.39 -12.81
CA LEU A 181 -5.81 -1.04 -11.54
C LEU A 181 -4.47 -0.57 -10.96
N ILE A 182 -3.43 -0.49 -11.79
CA ILE A 182 -2.10 -0.02 -11.35
C ILE A 182 -2.17 1.47 -11.00
N GLY A 183 -2.83 2.29 -11.81
CA GLY A 183 -3.08 3.70 -11.51
C GLY A 183 -3.78 3.86 -10.16
N GLN A 184 -4.81 3.06 -9.90
CA GLN A 184 -5.56 3.10 -8.64
C GLN A 184 -4.69 2.72 -7.44
N LEU A 185 -3.80 1.73 -7.58
CA LEU A 185 -2.86 1.35 -6.53
C LEU A 185 -1.89 2.49 -6.21
N VAL A 186 -1.39 3.19 -7.23
CA VAL A 186 -0.52 4.35 -7.02
C VAL A 186 -1.28 5.52 -6.38
N ALA A 187 -2.51 5.79 -6.81
CA ALA A 187 -3.37 6.79 -6.19
C ALA A 187 -3.62 6.48 -4.70
N LEU A 188 -3.88 5.22 -4.36
CA LEU A 188 -4.04 4.75 -2.98
C LEU A 188 -2.78 5.03 -2.15
N TYR A 189 -1.59 4.82 -2.70
CA TYR A 189 -0.34 5.16 -2.02
C TYR A 189 -0.20 6.65 -1.75
N VAL A 190 -0.53 7.49 -2.73
CA VAL A 190 -0.47 8.95 -2.59
C VAL A 190 -1.47 9.44 -1.54
N TYR A 191 -2.68 8.88 -1.51
CA TYR A 191 -3.67 9.17 -0.47
C TYR A 191 -3.15 8.78 0.92
N PHE A 192 -2.43 7.66 1.01
CA PHE A 192 -1.83 7.23 2.26
C PHE A 192 -0.72 8.19 2.73
N ILE A 193 0.16 8.65 1.83
CA ILE A 193 1.18 9.67 2.15
C ILE A 193 0.52 10.96 2.62
N ALA A 194 -0.55 11.40 1.94
CA ALA A 194 -1.29 12.59 2.33
C ALA A 194 -1.91 12.45 3.73
N LEU A 195 -2.41 11.27 4.05
CA LEU A 195 -2.97 10.93 5.37
C LEU A 195 -1.88 10.95 6.46
N VAL A 196 -0.70 10.41 6.19
CA VAL A 196 0.47 10.47 7.10
C VAL A 196 0.87 11.93 7.34
N ALA A 197 1.03 12.72 6.27
CA ALA A 197 1.39 14.13 6.37
C ALA A 197 0.35 14.96 7.13
N ALA A 198 -0.93 14.66 6.96
CA ALA A 198 -2.01 15.29 7.72
C ALA A 198 -1.96 14.91 9.21
N ALA A 199 -1.71 13.64 9.53
CA ALA A 199 -1.56 13.19 10.92
C ALA A 199 -0.33 13.80 11.61
N ASP A 200 0.80 13.89 10.90
CA ASP A 200 2.01 14.57 11.37
C ASP A 200 1.76 16.05 11.63
N THR A 201 1.00 16.71 10.74
CA THR A 201 0.59 18.10 10.94
C THR A 201 -0.27 18.26 12.19
N LEU A 202 -1.22 17.35 12.43
CA LEU A 202 -2.03 17.32 13.66
C LEU A 202 -1.22 17.05 14.93
N ASN A 203 0.05 16.66 14.82
CA ASN A 203 0.96 16.35 15.91
C ASN A 203 0.42 15.27 16.88
N ILE A 204 -0.32 14.29 16.35
CA ILE A 204 -0.83 13.16 17.13
C ILE A 204 0.23 12.06 17.09
N SER A 205 1.21 12.12 17.99
CA SER A 205 2.41 11.27 17.94
C SER A 205 2.11 9.77 17.82
N VAL A 206 1.09 9.27 18.52
CA VAL A 206 0.68 7.86 18.42
C VAL A 206 0.17 7.50 17.03
N LEU A 207 -0.66 8.36 16.44
CA LEU A 207 -1.21 8.14 15.11
C LEU A 207 -0.12 8.28 14.04
N SER A 208 0.70 9.32 14.12
CA SER A 208 1.87 9.53 13.26
C SER A 208 2.81 8.33 13.27
N ASN A 209 3.17 7.81 14.44
CA ASN A 209 4.08 6.67 14.54
C ASN A 209 3.48 5.39 13.93
N LEU A 210 2.18 5.14 14.17
CA LEU A 210 1.47 4.01 13.59
C LEU A 210 1.41 4.13 12.05
N LEU A 211 1.05 5.30 11.54
CA LEU A 211 0.96 5.55 10.10
C LEU A 211 2.31 5.49 9.41
N ASN A 212 3.38 6.02 10.03
CA ASN A 212 4.74 5.91 9.50
C ASN A 212 5.23 4.46 9.44
N THR A 213 4.86 3.64 10.43
CA THR A 213 5.14 2.19 10.41
C THR A 213 4.41 1.52 9.25
N ILE A 214 3.12 1.83 9.07
CA ILE A 214 2.30 1.27 7.98
C ILE A 214 2.79 1.77 6.59
N THR A 215 3.34 2.98 6.50
CA THR A 215 3.83 3.58 5.24
C THR A 215 4.86 2.73 4.54
N VAL A 216 5.68 1.98 5.28
CA VAL A 216 6.70 1.07 4.71
C VAL A 216 6.08 -0.15 4.03
N TYR A 217 4.93 -0.61 4.53
CA TYR A 217 4.27 -1.81 4.01
C TYR A 217 3.42 -1.52 2.76
N ILE A 218 2.86 -0.32 2.61
CA ILE A 218 1.98 0.01 1.47
C ILE A 218 2.70 -0.14 0.11
N PRO A 219 3.92 0.41 -0.12
CA PRO A 219 4.67 0.20 -1.36
C PRO A 219 4.94 -1.28 -1.65
N GLN A 220 5.26 -2.06 -0.62
CA GLN A 220 5.51 -3.50 -0.76
C GLN A 220 4.25 -4.21 -1.25
N LEU A 221 3.10 -3.96 -0.60
CA LEU A 221 1.81 -4.52 -1.00
C LEU A 221 1.44 -4.18 -2.45
N ILE A 222 1.67 -2.92 -2.86
CA ILE A 222 1.44 -2.48 -4.23
C ILE A 222 2.41 -3.18 -5.20
N GLY A 223 3.68 -3.29 -4.85
CA GLY A 223 4.68 -4.02 -5.63
C GLY A 223 4.30 -5.49 -5.81
N GLY A 224 3.85 -6.16 -4.76
CA GLY A 224 3.36 -7.53 -4.84
C GLY A 224 2.11 -7.66 -5.70
N ALA A 225 1.16 -6.73 -5.59
CA ALA A 225 -0.01 -6.68 -6.46
C ALA A 225 0.38 -6.46 -7.93
N ALA A 226 1.34 -5.58 -8.22
CA ALA A 226 1.85 -5.35 -9.56
C ALA A 226 2.55 -6.60 -10.14
N VAL A 227 3.39 -7.28 -9.35
CA VAL A 227 4.02 -8.56 -9.72
C VAL A 227 2.95 -9.62 -10.03
N LEU A 228 1.89 -9.67 -9.23
CA LEU A 228 0.77 -10.58 -9.45
C LEU A 228 0.05 -10.29 -10.77
N LEU A 229 -0.29 -9.03 -11.04
CA LEU A 229 -0.96 -8.64 -12.29
C LEU A 229 -0.12 -8.97 -13.52
N VAL A 230 1.15 -8.57 -13.52
CA VAL A 230 2.09 -8.84 -14.63
C VAL A 230 2.33 -10.33 -14.79
N GLY A 231 2.51 -11.05 -13.69
CA GLY A 231 2.81 -12.46 -13.71
C GLY A 231 1.66 -13.33 -14.19
N ILE A 232 0.41 -13.00 -13.83
CA ILE A 232 -0.77 -13.72 -14.36
C ILE A 232 -0.83 -13.53 -15.87
N TRP A 233 -0.60 -12.31 -16.37
CA TRP A 233 -0.55 -12.07 -17.81
C TRP A 233 0.52 -12.91 -18.51
N ILE A 234 1.74 -12.96 -17.97
CA ILE A 234 2.82 -13.80 -18.52
C ILE A 234 2.41 -15.28 -18.50
N GLY A 235 1.79 -15.76 -17.43
CA GLY A 235 1.32 -17.14 -17.32
C GLY A 235 0.30 -17.50 -18.40
N ASP A 236 -0.64 -16.60 -18.68
CA ASP A 236 -1.63 -16.82 -19.74
C ASP A 236 -1.00 -16.84 -21.13
N TRP A 237 -0.09 -15.91 -21.41
CA TRP A 237 0.64 -15.88 -22.67
C TRP A 237 1.50 -17.15 -22.88
N LEU A 238 2.24 -17.58 -21.85
CA LEU A 238 3.07 -18.80 -21.95
C LEU A 238 2.22 -20.06 -22.14
N GLY A 239 1.12 -20.18 -21.41
CA GLY A 239 0.26 -21.37 -21.51
C GLY A 239 -0.45 -21.49 -22.84
N THR A 240 -0.89 -20.36 -23.42
CA THR A 240 -1.55 -20.32 -24.73
C THR A 240 -0.58 -20.68 -25.85
N GLN A 241 0.64 -20.12 -25.85
CA GLN A 241 1.68 -20.46 -26.83
C GLN A 241 2.01 -21.95 -26.85
N VAL A 242 2.08 -22.58 -25.68
CA VAL A 242 2.36 -24.02 -25.57
C VAL A 242 1.18 -24.87 -26.06
N ALA A 243 -0.06 -24.47 -25.77
CA ALA A 243 -1.25 -25.16 -26.23
C ALA A 243 -1.45 -25.04 -27.75
N GLU A 244 -1.06 -23.91 -28.35
CA GLU A 244 -1.23 -23.62 -29.79
C GLU A 244 -0.16 -24.26 -30.69
N THR A 245 0.95 -24.78 -30.13
CA THR A 245 2.07 -25.32 -30.91
C THR A 245 1.69 -26.55 -31.74
N ASP A 246 0.80 -27.38 -31.22
CA ASP A 246 0.27 -28.55 -31.92
C ASP A 246 -1.17 -28.75 -31.42
N HIS A 247 -2.17 -28.90 -32.29
CA HIS A 247 -3.58 -28.99 -31.88
C HIS A 247 -3.95 -30.37 -31.29
N SER A 248 -2.99 -31.01 -30.61
CA SER A 248 -3.12 -32.31 -29.99
C SER A 248 -3.70 -32.19 -28.57
N LYS A 249 -4.42 -33.22 -28.12
CA LYS A 249 -4.92 -33.24 -26.74
C LYS A 249 -3.80 -33.23 -25.68
N LEU A 250 -2.59 -33.65 -26.04
CA LEU A 250 -1.46 -33.70 -25.10
C LEU A 250 -0.89 -32.30 -24.83
N THR A 251 -0.77 -31.48 -25.87
CA THR A 251 -0.27 -30.10 -25.78
C THR A 251 -1.21 -29.20 -24.96
N ASP A 252 -2.52 -29.45 -24.99
CA ASP A 252 -3.48 -28.77 -24.10
C ASP A 252 -3.16 -29.02 -22.62
N TYR A 253 -2.91 -30.27 -22.22
CA TYR A 253 -2.55 -30.60 -20.83
C TYR A 253 -1.20 -30.02 -20.42
N VAL A 254 -0.23 -29.99 -21.34
CA VAL A 254 1.07 -29.36 -21.08
C VAL A 254 0.89 -27.85 -20.90
N GLY A 255 0.07 -27.20 -21.73
CA GLY A 255 -0.25 -25.77 -21.60
C GLY A 255 -0.85 -25.44 -20.22
N ILE A 256 -1.80 -26.25 -19.75
CA ILE A 256 -2.36 -26.11 -18.38
C ILE A 256 -1.26 -26.29 -17.32
N GLY A 257 -0.39 -27.30 -17.47
CA GLY A 257 0.73 -27.52 -16.56
C GLY A 257 1.67 -26.32 -16.46
N VAL A 258 2.01 -25.70 -17.60
CA VAL A 258 2.81 -24.48 -17.66
C VAL A 258 2.12 -23.34 -16.92
N LYS A 259 0.81 -23.11 -17.13
CA LYS A 259 0.05 -22.06 -16.42
C LYS A 259 0.10 -22.26 -14.90
N VAL A 260 -0.13 -23.49 -14.43
CA VAL A 260 -0.11 -23.80 -12.98
C VAL A 260 1.25 -23.49 -12.36
N ILE A 261 2.34 -23.88 -13.03
CA ILE A 261 3.70 -23.62 -12.54
C ILE A 261 3.98 -22.12 -12.52
N VAL A 262 3.66 -21.40 -13.60
CA VAL A 262 3.89 -19.96 -13.69
C VAL A 262 3.08 -19.21 -12.64
N TYR A 263 1.79 -19.52 -12.49
CA TYR A 263 0.94 -18.91 -11.46
C TYR A 263 1.47 -19.18 -10.05
N TYR A 264 1.94 -20.40 -9.75
CA TYR A 264 2.58 -20.69 -8.47
C TYR A 264 3.79 -19.78 -8.23
N LEU A 265 4.69 -19.66 -9.22
CA LEU A 265 5.89 -18.81 -9.12
C LEU A 265 5.51 -17.34 -8.92
N VAL A 266 4.53 -16.87 -9.68
CA VAL A 266 4.02 -15.49 -9.62
C VAL A 266 3.40 -15.20 -8.26
N ILE A 267 2.55 -16.08 -7.74
CA ILE A 267 1.94 -15.92 -6.40
C ILE A 267 3.04 -15.88 -5.33
N THR A 268 4.04 -16.75 -5.45
CA THR A 268 5.17 -16.80 -4.53
C THR A 268 5.99 -15.49 -4.57
N MET A 269 6.33 -15.02 -5.76
CA MET A 269 7.07 -13.77 -5.95
C MET A 269 6.25 -12.55 -5.48
N ALA A 270 4.95 -12.53 -5.77
CA ALA A 270 4.04 -11.48 -5.35
C ALA A 270 3.94 -11.42 -3.81
N LEU A 271 3.81 -12.57 -3.14
CA LEU A 271 3.79 -12.66 -1.68
C LEU A 271 5.10 -12.14 -1.07
N GLN A 272 6.25 -12.57 -1.60
CA GLN A 272 7.56 -12.11 -1.13
C GLN A 272 7.74 -10.59 -1.32
N THR A 273 7.33 -10.08 -2.49
CA THR A 273 7.39 -8.64 -2.80
C THR A 273 6.47 -7.83 -1.90
N ALA A 274 5.30 -8.38 -1.57
CA ALA A 274 4.35 -7.82 -0.62
C ALA A 274 4.83 -7.85 0.85
N GLY A 275 6.03 -8.38 1.12
CA GLY A 275 6.60 -8.45 2.46
C GLY A 275 6.11 -9.65 3.28
N PHE A 276 5.35 -10.57 2.66
CA PHE A 276 4.92 -11.80 3.32
C PHE A 276 5.98 -12.88 3.24
N ASN A 277 6.13 -13.64 4.33
CA ASN A 277 7.01 -14.80 4.33
C ASN A 277 6.37 -15.95 3.54
N ALA A 278 6.83 -16.15 2.30
CA ALA A 278 6.37 -17.24 1.43
C ALA A 278 7.06 -18.58 1.70
N SER A 279 7.76 -18.77 2.83
CA SER A 279 8.47 -20.02 3.13
C SER A 279 7.53 -21.22 3.17
N ILE A 280 6.30 -21.06 3.68
CA ILE A 280 5.32 -22.16 3.71
C ILE A 280 4.98 -22.57 2.27
N LEU A 281 4.75 -21.60 1.39
CA LEU A 281 4.42 -21.86 -0.01
C LEU A 281 5.59 -22.56 -0.73
N ASN A 282 6.82 -22.04 -0.54
CA ASN A 282 8.05 -22.65 -1.06
C ASN A 282 8.22 -24.10 -0.61
N THR A 283 8.04 -24.37 0.68
CA THR A 283 8.17 -25.73 1.23
C THR A 283 7.13 -26.66 0.64
N LEU A 284 5.85 -26.24 0.56
CA LEU A 284 4.78 -27.06 -0.01
C LEU A 284 5.03 -27.38 -1.48
N PHE A 285 5.53 -26.42 -2.25
CA PHE A 285 5.87 -26.65 -3.65
C PHE A 285 7.06 -27.56 -3.84
N VAL A 286 8.13 -27.39 -3.07
CA VAL A 286 9.29 -28.29 -3.12
C VAL A 286 8.85 -29.72 -2.80
N ILE A 287 8.00 -29.92 -1.80
CA ILE A 287 7.46 -31.25 -1.46
C ILE A 287 6.58 -31.79 -2.59
N ALA A 288 5.66 -30.98 -3.13
CA ALA A 288 4.75 -31.41 -4.20
C ALA A 288 5.52 -31.75 -5.49
N MET A 289 6.50 -30.93 -5.88
CA MET A 289 7.36 -31.17 -7.02
C MET A 289 8.27 -32.36 -6.79
N ALA A 290 8.87 -32.51 -5.61
CA ALA A 290 9.66 -33.68 -5.27
C ALA A 290 8.82 -34.97 -5.32
N ALA A 291 7.55 -34.92 -4.89
CA ALA A 291 6.65 -36.06 -5.00
C ALA A 291 6.28 -36.36 -6.47
N LEU A 292 5.92 -35.33 -7.24
CA LEU A 292 5.55 -35.46 -8.65
C LEU A 292 6.72 -35.98 -9.50
N PHE A 293 7.84 -35.25 -9.49
CA PHE A 293 9.04 -35.63 -10.23
C PHE A 293 9.71 -36.86 -9.66
N GLY A 294 9.65 -37.08 -8.34
CA GLY A 294 10.12 -38.31 -7.71
C GLY A 294 9.36 -39.53 -8.23
N SER A 295 8.03 -39.43 -8.33
CA SER A 295 7.19 -40.51 -8.89
C SER A 295 7.48 -40.75 -10.38
N LEU A 296 7.62 -39.68 -11.18
CA LEU A 296 7.98 -39.76 -12.60
C LEU A 296 9.38 -40.34 -12.81
N ALA A 297 10.36 -39.95 -11.99
CA ALA A 297 11.72 -40.46 -12.06
C ALA A 297 11.73 -41.97 -11.78
N ILE A 298 11.00 -42.43 -10.76
CA ILE A 298 10.85 -43.87 -10.46
C ILE A 298 10.20 -44.59 -11.64
N ALA A 299 9.11 -44.06 -12.20
CA ALA A 299 8.43 -44.67 -13.35
C ALA A 299 9.35 -44.75 -14.59
N PHE A 300 10.10 -43.69 -14.86
CA PHE A 300 11.05 -43.63 -15.97
C PHE A 300 12.20 -44.64 -15.78
N ILE A 301 12.75 -44.75 -14.57
CA ILE A 301 13.78 -45.75 -14.23
C ILE A 301 13.25 -47.17 -14.48
N ILE A 302 12.02 -47.48 -14.05
CA ILE A 302 11.41 -48.80 -14.27
C ILE A 302 11.19 -49.04 -15.77
N ALA A 303 10.63 -48.06 -16.49
CA ALA A 303 10.36 -48.17 -17.92
C ALA A 303 11.64 -48.37 -18.74
N ALA A 304 12.68 -47.59 -18.45
CA ALA A 304 13.99 -47.72 -19.09
C ALA A 304 14.67 -49.05 -18.71
N GLY A 305 14.59 -49.46 -17.44
CA GLY A 305 15.16 -50.72 -16.96
C GLY A 305 14.53 -51.94 -17.61
N VAL A 306 13.19 -52.01 -17.65
CA VAL A 306 12.46 -53.13 -18.28
C VAL A 306 12.58 -53.08 -19.80
N GLY A 307 12.41 -51.91 -20.41
CA GLY A 307 12.48 -51.74 -21.87
C GLY A 307 13.87 -52.03 -22.44
N GLY A 308 14.93 -51.53 -21.80
CA GLY A 308 16.31 -51.82 -22.17
C GLY A 308 16.69 -53.29 -21.95
N ALA A 309 16.25 -53.89 -20.84
CA ALA A 309 16.49 -55.30 -20.56
C ALA A 309 15.76 -56.27 -21.50
N LEU A 310 14.62 -55.88 -22.08
CA LEU A 310 13.91 -56.71 -23.06
C LEU A 310 14.38 -56.46 -24.49
N GLY A 311 14.57 -55.21 -24.90
CA GLY A 311 15.01 -54.87 -26.26
C GLY A 311 16.45 -55.25 -26.58
N SER A 312 17.34 -55.36 -25.57
CA SER A 312 18.72 -55.82 -25.78
C SER A 312 18.85 -57.33 -25.94
N LYS A 313 17.86 -58.13 -25.52
CA LYS A 313 17.95 -59.60 -25.57
C LYS A 313 18.03 -60.12 -27.00
N ASP A 314 17.19 -59.60 -27.89
CA ASP A 314 17.12 -60.06 -29.28
C ASP A 314 18.37 -59.62 -30.07
N TYR A 315 18.82 -58.37 -29.88
CA TYR A 315 20.06 -57.87 -30.50
C TYR A 315 21.30 -58.65 -30.06
N ILE A 316 21.40 -58.99 -28.76
CA ILE A 316 22.49 -59.80 -28.26
C ILE A 316 22.41 -61.22 -28.83
N ALA A 317 21.22 -61.83 -28.87
CA ALA A 317 21.05 -63.19 -29.39
C ALA A 317 21.48 -63.33 -30.86
N ASP A 318 21.17 -62.34 -31.70
CA ASP A 318 21.52 -62.35 -33.12
C ASP A 318 23.03 -62.12 -33.36
N ASN A 319 23.68 -61.27 -32.56
CA ASN A 319 25.10 -60.93 -32.74
C ASN A 319 26.08 -61.86 -32.00
N ILE A 320 25.60 -62.68 -31.05
CA ILE A 320 26.47 -63.50 -30.20
C ILE A 320 27.27 -64.54 -30.98
N ALA A 321 26.71 -65.06 -32.08
CA ALA A 321 27.34 -66.10 -32.89
C ALA A 321 28.59 -65.58 -33.61
N ASP A 322 28.53 -64.35 -34.14
CA ASP A 322 29.66 -63.73 -34.83
C ASP A 322 30.74 -63.29 -33.86
N TRP A 323 30.37 -62.77 -32.68
CA TRP A 323 31.33 -62.46 -31.62
C TRP A 323 32.07 -63.71 -31.12
N MET A 324 31.35 -64.81 -30.91
CA MET A 324 31.94 -66.06 -30.46
C MET A 324 32.87 -66.67 -31.52
N ARG A 325 32.55 -66.49 -32.81
CA ARG A 325 33.41 -66.91 -33.93
C ARG A 325 34.70 -66.10 -33.98
N ASN A 326 34.62 -64.78 -33.88
CA ASN A 326 35.79 -63.89 -33.91
C ASN A 326 36.70 -64.10 -32.68
N ALA A 327 36.12 -64.30 -31.49
CA ALA A 327 36.88 -64.57 -30.27
C ALA A 327 37.61 -65.93 -30.32
N ARG A 328 36.99 -66.94 -30.94
CA ARG A 328 37.64 -68.23 -31.16
C ARG A 328 38.78 -68.12 -32.17
N GLN A 329 38.62 -67.31 -33.22
CA GLN A 329 39.69 -67.04 -34.18
C GLN A 329 40.88 -66.33 -33.53
N SER A 330 40.65 -65.33 -32.67
CA SER A 330 41.75 -64.66 -31.96
C SER A 330 42.50 -65.59 -31.00
N MET A 331 41.81 -66.52 -30.32
CA MET A 331 42.48 -67.51 -29.46
C MET A 331 43.26 -68.58 -30.23
N SER A 332 42.82 -68.98 -31.42
CA SER A 332 43.57 -69.92 -32.26
C SER A 332 44.86 -69.34 -32.84
N PHE A 333 45.04 -68.01 -32.82
CA PHE A 333 46.31 -67.37 -33.18
C PHE A 333 47.33 -67.35 -32.03
N GLU A 334 46.91 -67.60 -30.78
CA GLU A 334 47.80 -67.55 -29.62
C GLU A 334 48.45 -68.92 -29.29
N ASP A 335 47.85 -70.03 -29.73
CA ASP A 335 48.35 -71.40 -29.51
C ASP A 335 49.35 -71.88 -30.58
N GLU A 336 49.60 -71.08 -31.64
CA GLU A 336 50.64 -71.34 -32.66
C GLU A 336 51.92 -70.48 -32.49
N GLY A 337 52.00 -69.66 -31.42
CA GLY A 337 53.04 -68.66 -31.24
C GLY A 337 54.14 -68.96 -30.21
N SER A 338 54.15 -70.14 -29.55
CA SER A 338 55.12 -70.45 -28.49
C SER A 338 56.08 -71.58 -28.86
N ASP A 339 56.83 -71.44 -29.96
CA ASP A 339 58.07 -72.20 -30.12
C ASP A 339 59.07 -71.48 -31.06
N THR A 340 59.77 -70.47 -30.54
CA THR A 340 61.12 -70.12 -31.02
C THR A 340 61.94 -69.50 -29.88
N SER A 341 63.00 -70.21 -29.51
CA SER A 341 64.15 -69.75 -28.74
C SER A 341 64.89 -68.59 -29.41
N GLY A 342 65.47 -67.69 -28.62
CA GLY A 342 66.29 -66.58 -29.13
C GLY A 342 66.91 -65.73 -28.02
N GLU A 343 68.16 -66.05 -27.71
CA GLU A 343 69.11 -65.41 -26.79
C GLU A 343 69.48 -63.95 -27.18
N SER A 344 70.18 -63.25 -26.26
CA SER A 344 70.73 -61.86 -26.30
C SER A 344 69.78 -60.73 -25.89
N GLY A 345 70.12 -59.74 -25.06
CA GLY A 345 71.39 -59.32 -24.46
C GLY A 345 71.36 -57.79 -24.29
N PHE A 346 71.42 -57.30 -23.04
CA PHE A 346 71.83 -55.94 -22.56
C PHE A 346 71.07 -54.71 -23.15
N GLU A 347 70.62 -53.69 -22.41
CA GLU A 347 71.38 -52.65 -21.69
C GLU A 347 70.37 -51.60 -21.12
N PRO A 348 70.57 -50.97 -19.95
CA PRO A 348 69.61 -49.99 -19.39
C PRO A 348 69.97 -48.55 -19.79
N PRO A 349 69.01 -47.64 -20.01
CA PRO A 349 69.31 -46.24 -20.12
C PRO A 349 69.34 -45.57 -18.73
N SER A 350 70.40 -44.81 -18.52
CA SER A 350 70.52 -43.75 -17.53
C SER A 350 69.88 -42.49 -18.10
N ASP A 351 68.92 -41.93 -17.36
CA ASP A 351 68.97 -40.55 -16.84
C ASP A 351 67.69 -40.24 -16.04
#